data_AF-A0A7C5DCF2-F1
#
_entry.id   AF-A0A7C5DCF2-F1
#
_cell.length_a   1.000
_cell.length_b   1.000
_cell.length_c   1.000
_cell.angle_alpha   90.00
_cell.angle_beta   90.00
_cell.angle_gamma   90.00
#
_symmetry.space_group_name_H-M   'P 1'
#
loop_
_entity.id
_entity.type
_entity.pdbx_description
1 polymer ?
#
loop_
_entity_poly.entity_id
_entity_poly.type
_entity_poly.pdbx_seq_one_letter_code
_entity_poly.pdbx_strand_id
1 'polypeptide(L)' 'MPMSVQDQIKENLIKEIYTQIDKMYDYMEQHFVLTPEHHDLVIKQLNKTKDQFYLIVMNSKLS' A
#
# COMPACT_ATOMS: atom_id res chain seq x y z
N MET A 1 -14.81 -21.37 9.18
CA MET A 1 -14.09 -22.10 8.10
C MET A 1 -12.67 -21.58 8.07
N PRO A 2 -11.63 -22.42 8.04
CA PRO A 2 -10.25 -21.93 7.94
C PRO A 2 -10.08 -21.16 6.63
N MET A 3 -9.42 -20.01 6.66
CA MET A 3 -9.07 -19.25 5.46
C MET A 3 -8.25 -20.14 4.53
N SER A 4 -8.53 -20.08 3.23
CA SER A 4 -7.73 -20.82 2.28
C SER A 4 -6.29 -20.30 2.29
N VAL A 5 -5.33 -21.14 1.95
CA VAL A 5 -3.91 -20.74 1.84
C VAL A 5 -3.77 -19.57 0.87
N GLN A 6 -4.59 -19.51 -0.20
CA GLN A 6 -4.62 -18.38 -1.13
C GLN A 6 -5.08 -17.09 -0.45
N ASP A 7 -6.10 -17.14 0.40
CA ASP A 7 -6.58 -15.95 1.13
C ASP A 7 -5.52 -15.43 2.10
N GLN A 8 -4.81 -16.33 2.80
CA GLN A 8 -3.69 -15.96 3.67
C GLN A 8 -2.52 -15.32 2.90
N ILE A 9 -2.19 -15.85 1.72
CA ILE A 9 -1.16 -15.26 0.85
C ILE A 9 -1.57 -13.85 0.42
N LYS A 10 -2.82 -13.66 -0.01
CA LYS A 10 -3.34 -12.35 -0.41
C LYS A 10 -3.34 -11.35 0.75
N GLU A 11 -3.76 -11.77 1.93
CA GLU A 11 -3.79 -10.93 3.12
C GLU A 11 -2.37 -10.48 3.53
N ASN A 12 -1.41 -11.41 3.53
CA ASN A 12 -0.01 -11.10 3.84
C ASN A 12 0.60 -10.16 2.79
N LEU A 13 0.30 -10.38 1.50
CA LEU A 13 0.78 -9.52 0.42
C LEU A 13 0.26 -8.08 0.57
N ILE A 14 -1.03 -7.91 0.90
CA ILE A 14 -1.62 -6.58 1.14
C ILE A 14 -0.93 -5.90 2.33
N LYS A 15 -0.75 -6.61 3.44
CA LYS A 15 -0.06 -6.07 4.63
C LYS A 15 1.36 -5.62 4.29
N GLU A 16 2.09 -6.41 3.51
CA GLU A 16 3.45 -6.08 3.10
C GLU A 16 3.48 -4.85 2.20
N ILE A 17 2.61 -4.77 1.18
CA ILE A 17 2.48 -3.60 0.30
C ILE A 17 2.17 -2.35 1.12
N TYR A 18 1.22 -2.43 2.06
CA TYR A 18 0.84 -1.27 2.88
C TYR A 18 2.01 -0.82 3.75
N THR A 19 2.73 -1.77 4.36
CA THR A 19 3.93 -1.49 5.16
C THR A 19 5.02 -0.82 4.32
N GLN A 20 5.21 -1.24 3.07
CA GLN A 20 6.18 -0.60 2.16
C GLN A 20 5.76 0.82 1.79
N ILE A 21 4.47 1.06 1.56
CA ILE A 21 3.95 2.41 1.26
C ILE A 21 4.13 3.35 2.46
N ASP A 22 3.91 2.85 3.69
CA ASP A 22 4.15 3.64 4.91
C ASP A 22 5.64 3.96 5.06
N LYS A 23 6.54 3.00 4.79
CA LYS A 23 7.99 3.26 4.78
C LYS A 23 8.39 4.31 3.72
N MET A 24 7.73 4.34 2.57
CA MET A 24 7.96 5.37 1.56
C MET A 24 7.55 6.75 2.09
N TYR A 25 6.41 6.83 2.78
CA TYR A 25 5.97 8.06 3.42
C TYR A 25 6.98 8.53 4.48
N ASP A 26 7.39 7.65 5.40
CA ASP A 26 8.38 7.97 6.44
C ASP A 26 9.72 8.42 5.85
N TYR A 27 10.17 7.73 4.79
CA TYR A 27 11.40 8.11 4.08
C TYR A 27 11.26 9.50 3.45
N MET A 28 10.12 9.79 2.84
CA MET A 28 9.87 11.10 2.23
C MET A 28 9.84 12.21 3.28
N GLU A 29 9.19 11.99 4.41
CA GLU A 29 9.12 12.94 5.53
C GLU A 29 10.49 13.20 6.17
N GLN A 30 11.33 12.16 6.30
CA GLN A 30 12.66 12.26 6.90
C GLN A 30 13.71 12.89 5.98
N HIS A 31 13.61 12.67 4.67
CA HIS A 31 14.66 13.06 3.72
C HIS A 31 14.32 14.27 2.85
N PHE A 32 13.04 14.67 2.77
CA PHE A 32 12.62 15.79 1.94
C PHE A 32 11.85 16.83 2.75
N VAL A 33 12.23 18.10 2.60
CA VAL A 33 11.42 19.22 3.10
C VAL A 33 10.38 19.55 2.06
N LEU A 34 9.19 18.95 2.19
CA LEU A 34 8.06 19.21 1.29
C LEU A 34 7.25 20.40 1.80
N THR A 35 6.79 21.26 0.88
CA THR A 35 5.75 22.23 1.25
C THR A 35 4.45 21.50 1.56
N PRO A 36 3.54 22.07 2.37
CA PRO A 36 2.28 21.41 2.75
C PRO A 36 1.48 20.90 1.54
N GLU A 37 1.44 21.67 0.45
CA GLU A 37 0.77 21.31 -0.80
C GLU A 37 1.36 20.05 -1.45
N HIS A 38 2.69 19.91 -1.46
CA HIS A 38 3.36 18.73 -2.01
C HIS A 38 3.21 17.52 -1.09
N HIS A 39 3.24 17.74 0.23
CA HIS A 39 3.00 16.71 1.23
C HIS A 39 1.60 16.08 1.06
N ASP A 40 0.56 16.90 0.94
CA ASP A 40 -0.80 16.44 0.70
C ASP A 40 -0.94 15.68 -0.62
N LEU A 41 -0.25 16.14 -1.67
CA LEU A 41 -0.25 15.49 -2.98
C LEU A 41 0.40 14.10 -2.93
N VAL A 42 1.52 13.99 -2.20
CA VAL A 42 2.21 12.71 -1.97
C VAL A 42 1.32 11.75 -1.18
N ILE A 43 0.74 12.19 -0.05
CA ILE A 43 -0.20 11.35 0.74
C ILE A 43 -1.34 10.85 -0.12
N LYS A 44 -1.96 11.75 -0.89
CA LYS A 44 -3.08 11.40 -1.77
C LYS A 44 -2.68 10.36 -2.81
N GLN A 45 -1.49 10.49 -3.39
CA GLN A 45 -0.99 9.55 -4.39
C GLN A 45 -0.62 8.20 -3.78
N LEU A 46 -0.02 8.17 -2.58
CA LEU A 46 0.30 6.94 -1.86
C LEU A 46 -0.98 6.19 -1.44
N ASN A 47 -2.00 6.90 -0.95
CA ASN A 47 -3.30 6.31 -0.63
C ASN A 47 -4.01 5.74 -1.88
N LYS A 48 -4.01 6.49 -2.98
CA LYS A 48 -4.53 5.97 -4.27
C LYS A 48 -3.79 4.70 -4.71
N THR A 49 -2.48 4.64 -4.45
CA THR A 49 -1.67 3.46 -4.76
C THR A 49 -2.07 2.27 -3.88
N LYS A 50 -2.32 2.47 -2.58
CA LYS A 50 -2.87 1.43 -1.68
C LYS A 50 -4.17 0.85 -2.23
N ASP A 51 -5.11 1.72 -2.61
CA ASP A 51 -6.42 1.31 -3.15
C ASP A 51 -6.29 0.50 -4.44
N GLN A 52 -5.39 0.92 -5.34
CA GLN A 52 -5.12 0.19 -6.58
C GLN A 52 -4.54 -1.19 -6.31
N PHE A 53 -3.57 -1.32 -5.40
CA PHE A 53 -3.02 -2.62 -5.04
C PHE A 53 -4.06 -3.52 -4.37
N TYR A 54 -4.89 -2.97 -3.49
CA TYR A 54 -5.99 -3.72 -2.90
C TYR A 54 -6.91 -4.31 -3.98
N LEU A 55 -7.34 -3.48 -4.94
CA LEU A 55 -8.15 -3.94 -6.08
C LEU A 55 -7.44 -5.02 -6.89
N ILE A 56 -6.14 -4.86 -7.17
CA ILE A 56 -5.38 -5.85 -7.94
C ILE A 56 -5.31 -7.18 -7.18
N VAL A 57 -5.01 -7.18 -5.88
CA VAL A 57 -4.90 -8.41 -5.09
C VAL A 57 -6.25 -9.11 -4.91
N MET A 58 -7.32 -8.32 -4.76
CA MET A 58 -8.68 -8.88 -4.66
C MET A 58 -9.14 -9.50 -5.99
N ASN A 59 -8.82 -8.85 -7.12
CA ASN A 59 -9.20 -9.34 -8.45
C ASN A 59 -8.20 -10.33 -9.07
N SER A 60 -7.00 -10.48 -8.49
CA SER A 60 -6.02 -11.43 -8.99
C SER A 60 -6.49 -12.85 -8.70
N LYS A 61 -6.42 -13.70 -9.72
CA LYS A 61 -6.47 -15.15 -9.53
C LYS A 61 -5.02 -15.57 -9.33
N LEU A 62 -4.69 -16.07 -8.14
CA LEU A 62 -3.44 -16.80 -7.91
C LEU A 62 -3.58 -18.10 -8.71
N SER A 63 -3.12 -18.10 -9.97
CA SER A 63 -3.14 -19.25 -10.87
C SER A 63 -2.05 -20.24 -10.52
#